data_AF-A0A9P5U7U8-F1
#
_entry.id   AF-A0A9P5U7U8-F1
#
_cell.length_a   1.000
_cell.length_b   1.000
_cell.length_c   1.000
_cell.angle_alpha   90.00
_cell.angle_beta   90.00
_cell.angle_gamma   90.00
#
_symmetry.space_group_name_H-M   'P 1'
#
loop_
_entity.id
_entity.type
_entity.pdbx_description
1 polymer ?
#
loop_
_entity_poly.entity_id
_entity_poly.type
_entity_poly.pdbx_seq_one_letter_code
_entity_poly.pdbx_strand_id
1 'polypeptide(L)'
;MENVEDSTLKTLLTTLSTKKAHKDFSKYIPTSDAEQNIFDLLKYVDYVSNHIAGSTAEVLIMREELHALTRDSGTPSIFFILNPADTYNLLASFKAGKNIDLNALFNKPDSTFTSFDCTCSLAANPVASAKFFKLMVDQFTDVFLGFEQDVKQGVFGRVKHYYGVIE
;
A
#
# COMPACT_ATOMS: atom_id res chain seq x y z
N MET A 1 -0.01 -35.88 5.30
CA MET A 1 -0.68 -34.82 6.08
C MET A 1 -1.48 -35.54 7.14
N GLU A 2 -1.10 -35.40 8.41
CA GLU A 2 -1.89 -35.92 9.53
C GLU A 2 -3.29 -35.31 9.50
N ASN A 3 -4.28 -36.07 9.96
CA ASN A 3 -5.68 -35.65 9.98
C ASN A 3 -5.82 -34.41 10.88
N VAL A 4 -6.04 -33.25 10.26
CA VAL A 4 -6.49 -32.04 10.97
C VAL A 4 -7.96 -32.25 11.32
N GLU A 5 -8.26 -32.44 12.60
CA GLU A 5 -9.63 -32.59 13.07
C GLU A 5 -10.40 -31.25 13.02
N ASP A 6 -11.62 -31.27 12.44
CA ASP A 6 -12.49 -30.09 12.31
C ASP A 6 -12.89 -29.48 13.67
N SER A 7 -13.00 -30.31 14.71
CA SER A 7 -13.24 -29.91 16.09
C SER A 7 -12.12 -29.03 16.66
N THR A 8 -10.87 -29.41 16.41
CA THR A 8 -9.69 -28.66 16.86
C THR A 8 -9.60 -27.32 16.14
N LEU A 9 -9.89 -27.29 14.84
CA LEU A 9 -9.88 -26.05 14.05
C LEU A 9 -10.93 -25.05 14.55
N LYS A 10 -12.15 -25.49 14.85
CA LYS A 10 -13.22 -24.64 15.43
C LYS A 10 -12.87 -24.11 16.82
N THR A 11 -12.26 -24.95 17.65
CA THR A 11 -11.80 -24.57 19.00
C THR A 11 -10.72 -23.49 18.92
N LEU A 12 -9.75 -23.68 18.03
CA LEU A 12 -8.65 -22.75 17.80
C LEU A 12 -9.17 -21.43 17.22
N LEU A 13 -10.08 -21.47 16.24
CA LEU A 13 -10.75 -20.29 15.68
C LEU A 13 -11.46 -19.47 16.77
N THR A 14 -12.20 -20.15 17.65
CA THR A 14 -12.92 -19.50 18.76
C THR A 14 -11.93 -18.84 19.72
N THR A 15 -10.85 -19.54 20.08
CA THR A 15 -9.80 -19.04 20.96
C THR A 15 -9.08 -17.82 20.37
N LEU A 16 -8.75 -17.83 19.08
CA LEU A 16 -8.12 -16.68 18.42
C LEU A 16 -9.10 -15.50 18.31
N SER A 17 -10.39 -15.78 18.07
CA SER A 17 -11.43 -14.75 17.99
C SER A 17 -11.66 -14.06 19.33
N THR A 18 -11.65 -14.81 20.44
CA THR A 18 -11.77 -14.24 21.79
C THR A 18 -10.53 -13.41 22.15
N LYS A 19 -9.30 -13.89 21.86
CA LYS A 19 -8.09 -13.07 22.05
C LYS A 19 -8.17 -11.75 21.27
N LYS A 20 -8.61 -11.79 20.02
CA LYS A 20 -8.81 -10.58 19.19
C LYS A 20 -9.85 -9.64 19.79
N ALA A 21 -10.97 -10.17 20.30
CA ALA A 21 -12.01 -9.37 20.96
C ALA A 21 -11.47 -8.70 22.24
N HIS A 22 -10.59 -9.37 22.98
CA HIS A 22 -9.91 -8.83 24.15
C HIS A 22 -8.73 -7.89 23.81
N LYS A 23 -8.47 -7.61 22.53
CA LYS A 23 -7.31 -6.83 22.05
C LYS A 23 -5.96 -7.41 22.52
N ASP A 24 -5.93 -8.72 22.76
CA ASP A 24 -4.70 -9.44 23.06
C ASP A 24 -4.03 -9.85 21.74
N PHE A 25 -2.96 -9.14 21.39
CA PHE A 25 -2.15 -9.39 20.19
C PHE A 25 -0.88 -10.21 20.48
N SER A 26 -0.79 -10.84 21.66
CA SER A 26 0.31 -11.73 21.98
C SER A 26 0.32 -12.95 21.06
N LYS A 27 1.53 -13.35 20.62
CA LYS A 27 1.73 -14.53 19.78
C LYS A 27 1.14 -15.75 20.48
N TYR A 28 0.22 -16.43 19.80
CA TYR A 28 -0.31 -17.71 20.27
C TYR A 28 0.74 -18.80 20.06
N ILE A 29 1.03 -19.56 21.12
CA ILE A 29 1.96 -20.69 21.08
C ILE A 29 1.09 -21.96 21.03
N PRO A 30 1.20 -22.78 19.97
CA PRO A 30 0.45 -24.03 19.87
C PRO A 30 0.80 -24.93 21.06
N THR A 31 -0.23 -25.52 21.67
CA THR A 31 -0.07 -26.37 22.85
C THR A 31 -0.19 -27.87 22.54
N SER A 32 -0.81 -28.21 21.41
CA SER A 32 -1.04 -29.58 20.96
C SER A 32 -0.46 -29.80 19.57
N ASP A 33 -0.03 -31.04 19.28
CA ASP A 33 0.46 -31.46 17.97
C ASP A 33 -0.56 -31.19 16.86
N ALA A 34 -1.86 -31.33 17.17
CA ALA A 34 -2.94 -31.03 16.23
C ALA A 34 -3.02 -29.52 15.90
N GLU A 35 -2.78 -28.64 16.88
CA GLU A 35 -2.70 -27.20 16.64
C GLU A 35 -1.45 -26.86 15.83
N GLN A 36 -0.32 -27.50 16.14
CA GLN A 36 0.92 -27.30 15.41
C GLN A 36 0.77 -27.68 13.93
N ASN A 37 0.10 -28.78 13.63
CA ASN A 37 -0.26 -29.19 12.26
C ASN A 37 -1.14 -28.15 11.53
N ILE A 38 -2.08 -27.51 12.23
CA ILE A 38 -2.89 -26.41 11.68
C ILE A 38 -2.01 -25.21 11.33
N PHE A 39 -1.09 -24.82 12.21
CA PHE A 39 -0.17 -23.71 11.94
C PHE A 39 0.80 -24.03 10.80
N ASP A 40 1.25 -25.28 10.68
CA ASP A 40 2.09 -25.70 9.57
C ASP A 40 1.32 -25.67 8.24
N LEU A 41 0.05 -26.10 8.23
CA LEU A 41 -0.83 -25.93 7.07
C LEU A 41 -0.98 -24.45 6.69
N LEU A 42 -1.22 -23.57 7.66
CA LEU A 42 -1.32 -22.12 7.44
C LEU A 42 -0.05 -21.55 6.81
N LYS A 43 1.14 -21.98 7.24
CA LYS A 43 2.40 -21.57 6.62
C LYS A 43 2.47 -21.94 5.15
N TYR A 44 2.00 -23.13 4.77
CA TYR A 44 1.97 -23.52 3.35
C TYR A 44 0.97 -22.68 2.55
N VAL A 45 -0.20 -22.37 3.14
CA VAL A 45 -1.19 -21.49 2.50
C VAL A 45 -0.63 -20.07 2.32
N ASP A 46 -0.02 -19.51 3.36
CA ASP A 46 0.63 -18.19 3.30
C ASP A 46 1.77 -18.18 2.28
N TYR A 47 2.57 -19.25 2.22
CA TYR A 47 3.65 -19.39 1.22
C TYR A 47 3.12 -19.34 -0.21
N VAL A 48 2.01 -20.03 -0.50
CA VAL A 48 1.38 -19.97 -1.83
C VAL A 48 0.70 -18.62 -2.07
N SER A 49 0.21 -17.96 -1.02
CA SER A 49 -0.50 -16.68 -1.11
C SER A 49 0.42 -15.48 -1.36
N ASN A 50 1.74 -15.63 -1.16
CA ASN A 50 2.70 -14.51 -1.21
C ASN A 50 2.70 -13.70 -2.52
N HIS A 51 2.36 -14.31 -3.64
CA HIS A 51 2.29 -13.67 -4.96
C HIS A 51 0.94 -12.97 -5.22
N ILE A 52 -0.03 -13.10 -4.31
CA ILE A 52 -1.34 -12.46 -4.44
C ILE A 52 -1.23 -11.07 -3.84
N ALA A 53 -1.42 -10.06 -4.69
CA ALA A 53 -1.47 -8.66 -4.27
C ALA A 53 -2.56 -8.44 -3.19
N GLY A 54 -2.22 -7.77 -2.10
CA GLY A 54 -3.08 -7.52 -0.95
C GLY A 54 -3.22 -8.71 0.02
N SER A 55 -2.50 -9.80 -0.19
CA SER A 55 -2.55 -10.95 0.72
C SER A 55 -1.91 -10.66 2.08
N THR A 56 -2.31 -11.43 3.10
CA THR A 56 -1.67 -11.39 4.43
C THR A 56 -0.18 -11.73 4.36
N ALA A 57 0.21 -12.61 3.44
CA ALA A 57 1.57 -13.03 3.21
C ALA A 57 2.43 -11.91 2.60
N GLU A 58 1.91 -11.18 1.61
CA GLU A 58 2.61 -10.02 1.03
C GLU A 58 2.82 -8.92 2.09
N VAL A 59 1.78 -8.61 2.88
CA VAL A 59 1.89 -7.63 3.99
C VAL A 59 2.95 -8.05 5.02
N LEU A 60 3.07 -9.35 5.30
CA LEU A 60 4.11 -9.86 6.19
C LEU A 60 5.51 -9.67 5.60
N ILE A 61 5.69 -9.98 4.31
CA ILE A 61 6.96 -9.77 3.59
C ILE A 61 7.36 -8.30 3.64
N MET A 62 6.42 -7.39 3.33
CA MET A 62 6.69 -5.95 3.34
C MET A 62 7.13 -5.45 4.72
N ARG A 63 6.55 -5.98 5.80
CA ARG A 63 6.98 -5.67 7.17
C ARG A 63 8.39 -6.15 7.47
N GLU A 64 8.75 -7.35 7.03
CA GLU A 64 10.10 -7.89 7.23
C GLU A 64 11.15 -7.11 6.43
N GLU A 65 10.82 -6.66 5.21
CA GLU A 65 11.68 -5.76 4.42
C GLU A 65 11.92 -4.43 5.15
N LEU A 66 10.86 -3.84 5.72
CA LEU A 66 10.97 -2.61 6.51
C LEU A 66 11.82 -2.83 7.78
N HIS A 67 11.65 -3.97 8.46
CA HIS A 67 12.51 -4.34 9.60
C HIS A 67 13.97 -4.52 9.19
N ALA A 68 14.23 -5.16 8.05
CA ALA A 68 15.58 -5.33 7.53
C ALA A 68 16.24 -3.98 7.21
N LEU A 69 15.53 -3.08 6.54
CA LEU A 69 15.97 -1.71 6.27
C LEU A 69 16.26 -0.93 7.56
N THR A 70 15.41 -1.09 8.58
CA THR A 70 15.59 -0.43 9.88
C THR A 70 16.82 -0.94 10.62
N ARG A 71 17.12 -2.25 10.51
CA ARG A 71 18.33 -2.83 11.11
C ARG A 71 19.61 -2.40 10.38
N ASP A 72 19.56 -2.25 9.06
CA ASP A 72 20.71 -1.83 8.25
C ASP A 72 21.00 -0.32 8.36
N SER A 73 19.96 0.50 8.25
CA SER A 73 20.09 1.95 8.07
C SER A 73 19.52 2.80 9.22
N GLY A 74 19.03 2.15 10.27
CA GLY A 74 18.40 2.81 11.41
C GLY A 74 16.94 3.17 11.17
N THR A 75 16.35 3.87 12.15
CA THR A 75 14.94 4.25 12.13
C THR A 75 14.61 5.22 10.99
N PRO A 76 13.45 5.07 10.30
CA PRO A 76 13.00 6.04 9.31
C PRO A 76 12.96 7.46 9.87
N SER A 77 13.58 8.41 9.17
CA SER A 77 13.56 9.82 9.58
C SER A 77 12.25 10.51 9.23
N ILE A 78 11.51 10.02 8.24
CA ILE A 78 10.25 10.59 7.75
C ILE A 78 9.28 9.46 7.45
N PHE A 79 8.01 9.66 7.80
CA PHE A 79 6.87 8.84 7.40
C PHE A 79 5.79 9.75 6.83
N PHE A 80 5.27 9.43 5.65
CA PHE A 80 4.21 10.19 4.99
C PHE A 80 3.25 9.24 4.25
N ILE A 81 1.99 9.66 4.14
CA ILE A 81 0.97 8.96 3.36
C ILE A 81 0.64 9.85 2.17
N LEU A 82 0.85 9.34 0.95
CA LEU A 82 0.51 10.04 -0.27
C LEU A 82 -0.88 9.62 -0.73
N ASN A 83 -1.85 10.53 -0.67
CA ASN A 83 -3.21 10.30 -1.19
C ASN A 83 -3.52 11.34 -2.29
N PRO A 84 -3.16 11.08 -3.55
CA PRO A 84 -3.43 12.00 -4.65
C PRO A 84 -4.94 12.08 -4.93
N ALA A 85 -5.50 13.26 -4.74
CA ALA A 85 -6.93 13.49 -4.96
C ALA A 85 -7.21 13.76 -6.46
N ASP A 86 -7.53 12.72 -7.21
CA ASP A 86 -7.82 12.79 -8.65
C ASP A 86 -9.13 13.52 -8.98
N THR A 87 -10.14 13.42 -8.13
CA THR A 87 -11.45 14.10 -8.28
C THR A 87 -11.40 15.62 -8.13
N TYR A 88 -10.34 16.15 -7.54
CA TYR A 88 -10.12 17.59 -7.36
C TYR A 88 -8.98 18.13 -8.22
N ASN A 89 -8.29 17.26 -8.96
CA ASN A 89 -7.12 17.65 -9.74
C ASN A 89 -7.41 17.62 -11.24
N LEU A 90 -7.31 18.79 -11.88
CA LEU A 90 -7.51 18.96 -13.31
C LEU A 90 -6.53 18.13 -14.17
N LEU A 91 -5.35 17.76 -13.63
CA LEU A 91 -4.42 16.86 -14.32
C LEU A 91 -5.02 15.48 -14.58
N ALA A 92 -5.86 14.98 -13.67
CA ALA A 92 -6.51 13.69 -13.84
C ALA A 92 -7.52 13.74 -15.00
N SER A 93 -8.32 14.81 -15.07
CA SER A 93 -9.24 15.09 -16.18
C SER A 93 -8.50 15.34 -17.51
N PHE A 94 -7.34 15.99 -17.48
CA PHE A 94 -6.49 16.17 -18.66
C PHE A 94 -6.00 14.81 -19.17
N LYS A 95 -5.54 13.93 -18.28
CA LYS A 95 -5.17 12.55 -18.62
C LYS A 95 -6.35 11.71 -19.14
N ALA A 96 -7.59 12.08 -18.77
CA ALA A 96 -8.80 11.49 -19.31
C ALA A 96 -9.16 11.98 -20.74
N GLY A 97 -8.37 12.90 -21.31
CA GLY A 97 -8.57 13.44 -22.65
C GLY A 97 -9.48 14.67 -22.70
N LYS A 98 -9.73 15.31 -21.56
CA LYS A 98 -10.45 16.57 -21.52
C LYS A 98 -9.56 17.72 -22.00
N ASN A 99 -10.17 18.65 -22.72
CA ASN A 99 -9.48 19.82 -23.26
C ASN A 99 -9.28 20.86 -22.14
N ILE A 100 -8.22 20.67 -21.35
CA ILE A 100 -7.85 21.53 -20.23
C ILE A 100 -6.55 22.24 -20.60
N ASP A 101 -6.54 23.57 -20.50
CA ASP A 101 -5.32 24.36 -20.70
C ASP A 101 -4.42 24.30 -19.46
N LEU A 102 -3.35 23.51 -19.56
CA LEU A 102 -2.38 23.36 -18.48
C LEU A 102 -1.55 24.63 -18.23
N ASN A 103 -1.40 25.53 -19.21
CA ASN A 103 -0.60 26.75 -19.06
C ASN A 103 -1.36 27.83 -18.28
N ALA A 104 -2.69 27.75 -18.28
CA ALA A 104 -3.56 28.68 -17.59
C ALA A 104 -3.92 28.25 -16.17
N LEU A 105 -3.52 27.04 -15.72
CA LEU A 105 -3.91 26.42 -14.44
C LEU A 105 -3.87 27.38 -13.23
N PHE A 106 -2.81 28.18 -13.10
CA PHE A 106 -2.62 29.10 -11.97
C PHE A 106 -3.07 30.54 -12.24
N ASN A 107 -3.17 30.93 -13.51
CA ASN A 107 -3.45 32.31 -13.91
C ASN A 107 -4.93 32.54 -14.22
N LYS A 108 -5.59 31.54 -14.80
CA LYS A 108 -7.01 31.47 -15.14
C LYS A 108 -7.45 30.01 -15.04
N PRO A 109 -7.63 29.48 -13.81
CA PRO A 109 -8.11 28.12 -13.66
C PRO A 109 -9.42 27.96 -14.42
N ASP A 110 -9.49 26.94 -15.27
CA ASP A 110 -10.66 26.69 -16.08
C ASP A 110 -11.86 26.38 -15.17
N SER A 111 -12.75 27.36 -15.03
CA SER A 111 -13.93 27.25 -14.17
C SER A 111 -14.97 26.27 -14.72
N THR A 112 -14.77 25.72 -15.93
CA THR A 112 -15.69 24.75 -16.53
C THR A 112 -15.54 23.35 -15.96
N PHE A 113 -14.44 23.04 -15.27
CA PHE A 113 -14.21 21.73 -14.66
C PHE A 113 -14.39 21.80 -13.16
N THR A 114 -15.60 21.54 -12.70
CA THR A 114 -15.88 21.33 -11.28
C THR A 114 -15.37 19.96 -10.83
N SER A 115 -15.30 19.73 -9.51
CA SER A 115 -15.00 18.39 -8.97
C SER A 115 -15.97 17.32 -9.47
N PHE A 116 -17.23 17.69 -9.72
CA PHE A 116 -18.22 16.79 -10.31
C PHE A 116 -17.85 16.42 -11.75
N ASP A 117 -17.45 17.40 -12.58
CA ASP A 117 -17.02 17.14 -13.96
C ASP A 117 -15.76 16.29 -14.02
N CYS A 118 -14.82 16.51 -13.10
CA CYS A 118 -13.63 15.66 -12.94
C CYS A 118 -14.03 14.22 -12.58
N THR A 119 -14.93 14.06 -11.62
CA THR A 119 -15.44 12.75 -11.22
C THR A 119 -16.13 12.02 -12.39
N CYS A 120 -16.98 12.71 -13.15
CA CYS A 120 -17.61 12.15 -14.34
C CYS A 120 -16.57 11.76 -15.42
N SER A 121 -15.53 12.57 -15.59
CA SER A 121 -14.45 12.31 -16.55
C SER A 121 -13.64 11.07 -16.18
N LEU A 122 -13.36 10.89 -14.89
CA LEU A 122 -12.63 9.73 -14.36
C LEU A 122 -13.50 8.47 -14.38
N ALA A 123 -14.79 8.58 -14.06
CA ALA A 123 -15.73 7.48 -14.20
C ALA A 123 -15.83 6.98 -15.65
N ALA A 124 -15.74 7.88 -16.63
CA ALA A 124 -15.72 7.52 -18.05
C ALA A 124 -14.38 6.90 -18.51
N ASN A 125 -13.27 7.22 -17.82
CA ASN A 125 -11.95 6.72 -18.15
C ASN A 125 -11.11 6.44 -16.88
N PRO A 126 -11.33 5.31 -16.20
CA PRO A 126 -10.63 4.98 -14.95
C PRO A 126 -9.12 4.79 -15.15
N VAL A 127 -8.67 4.45 -16.37
CA VAL A 127 -7.24 4.36 -16.70
C VAL A 127 -6.54 5.71 -16.54
N ALA A 128 -7.25 6.82 -16.72
CA ALA A 128 -6.70 8.15 -16.48
C ALA A 128 -6.36 8.38 -15.00
N SER A 129 -7.20 7.89 -14.07
CA SER A 129 -6.93 7.93 -12.64
C SER A 129 -5.65 7.16 -12.30
N ALA A 130 -5.49 5.93 -12.81
CA ALA A 130 -4.28 5.14 -12.61
C ALA A 130 -3.02 5.82 -13.17
N LYS A 131 -3.11 6.44 -14.37
CA LYS A 131 -2.01 7.21 -14.97
C LYS A 131 -1.67 8.47 -14.16
N PHE A 132 -2.68 9.14 -13.61
CA PHE A 132 -2.48 10.28 -12.72
C PHE A 132 -1.82 9.87 -11.41
N PHE A 133 -2.30 8.79 -10.78
CA PHE A 133 -1.68 8.24 -9.56
C PHE A 133 -0.21 7.90 -9.81
N LYS A 134 0.09 7.15 -10.87
CA LYS A 134 1.47 6.82 -11.24
C LYS A 134 2.31 8.08 -11.44
N LEU A 135 1.81 9.08 -12.16
CA LEU A 135 2.52 10.35 -12.34
C LEU A 135 2.84 11.02 -11.00
N MET A 136 1.90 11.04 -10.06
CA MET A 136 2.10 11.66 -8.74
C MET A 136 3.14 10.92 -7.92
N VAL A 137 3.12 9.58 -7.93
CA VAL A 137 4.13 8.75 -7.25
C VAL A 137 5.51 8.96 -7.87
N ASP A 138 5.61 8.90 -9.21
CA ASP A 138 6.87 9.08 -9.94
C ASP A 138 7.46 10.49 -9.68
N GLN A 139 6.64 11.55 -9.73
CA GLN A 139 7.11 12.91 -9.42
C GLN A 139 7.53 13.05 -7.95
N PHE A 140 6.86 12.36 -7.03
CA PHE A 140 7.25 12.36 -5.63
C PHE A 140 8.61 11.68 -5.43
N THR A 141 8.84 10.49 -6.00
CA THR A 141 10.13 9.78 -5.86
C THR A 141 11.26 10.49 -6.59
N ASP A 142 11.00 11.01 -7.78
CA ASP A 142 12.06 11.52 -8.65
C ASP A 142 12.42 12.97 -8.32
N VAL A 143 11.43 13.80 -7.98
CA VAL A 143 11.64 15.24 -7.72
C VAL A 143 11.70 15.55 -6.23
N PHE A 144 10.71 15.09 -5.44
CA PHE A 144 10.66 15.43 -4.02
C PHE A 144 11.69 14.67 -3.18
N LEU A 145 11.83 13.36 -3.40
CA LEU A 145 12.90 12.58 -2.77
C LEU A 145 14.23 12.75 -3.50
N GLY A 146 14.19 12.97 -4.82
CA GLY A 146 15.40 13.10 -5.63
C GLY A 146 16.16 11.79 -5.78
N PHE A 147 15.51 10.63 -5.57
CA PHE A 147 16.22 9.36 -5.37
C PHE A 147 16.91 8.85 -6.65
N GLU A 148 16.27 9.06 -7.79
CA GLU A 148 16.77 8.68 -9.12
C GLU A 148 17.65 9.76 -9.77
N GLN A 149 17.89 10.89 -9.10
CA GLN A 149 18.75 11.95 -9.64
C GLN A 149 20.22 11.67 -9.38
N ASP A 150 21.12 12.12 -10.27
CA ASP A 150 22.58 11.92 -10.13
C ASP A 150 23.14 12.45 -8.80
N VAL A 151 22.59 13.56 -8.32
CA VAL A 151 23.01 14.22 -7.06
C VAL A 151 22.36 13.55 -5.83
N LYS A 152 21.33 12.72 -6.04
CA LYS A 152 20.48 12.07 -5.03
C LYS A 152 19.99 13.00 -3.93
N GLN A 153 19.55 14.20 -4.32
CA GLN A 153 19.19 15.25 -3.39
C GLN A 153 17.84 15.85 -3.75
N GLY A 154 16.83 15.57 -2.93
CA GLY A 154 15.51 16.16 -3.03
C GLY A 154 15.28 17.26 -1.98
N VAL A 155 14.00 17.59 -1.77
CA VAL A 155 13.55 18.60 -0.81
C VAL A 155 13.93 18.22 0.63
N PHE A 156 13.99 16.93 0.93
CA PHE A 156 14.34 16.40 2.25
C PHE A 156 15.85 16.17 2.43
N GLY A 157 16.68 16.65 1.49
CA GLY A 157 18.11 16.39 1.46
C GLY A 157 18.44 15.07 0.77
N ARG A 158 19.55 14.43 1.17
CA ARG A 158 20.02 13.18 0.55
C ARG A 158 19.27 11.99 1.12
N VAL A 159 18.50 11.30 0.27
CA VAL A 159 17.76 10.09 0.64
C VAL A 159 18.65 8.87 0.43
N LYS A 160 18.95 8.13 1.51
CA LYS A 160 19.75 6.90 1.45
C LYS A 160 18.93 5.70 0.95
N HIS A 161 17.72 5.54 1.50
CA HIS A 161 16.76 4.50 1.17
C HIS A 161 15.35 5.08 1.27
N TYR A 162 14.42 4.57 0.47
CA TYR A 162 12.99 4.76 0.67
C TYR A 162 12.29 3.40 0.55
N TYR A 163 11.16 3.27 1.23
CA TYR A 163 10.31 2.10 1.15
C TYR A 163 8.87 2.59 0.95
N GLY A 164 8.25 2.16 -0.15
CA GLY A 164 6.92 2.62 -0.55
C GLY A 164 6.01 1.43 -0.79
N VAL A 165 4.79 1.51 -0.29
CA VAL A 165 3.73 0.52 -0.46
C VAL A 165 2.51 1.21 -1.06
N ILE A 166 1.79 0.51 -1.93
CA ILE A 166 0.51 0.94 -2.50
C ILE A 166 -0.57 0.05 -1.88
N GLU A 167 -1.61 0.68 -1.33
CA GLU A 167 -2.82 -0.01 -0.84
C GLU A 167 -3.96 0.05 -1.87
#